data_AF-A0A7J2RD74-F1
#
_entry.id   AF-A0A7J2RD74-F1
#
_cell.length_a   1.000
_cell.length_b   1.000
_cell.length_c   1.000
_cell.angle_alpha   90.00
_cell.angle_beta   90.00
_cell.angle_gamma   90.00
#
_symmetry.space_group_name_H-M   'P 1'
#
loop_
_entity.id
_entity.type
_entity.pdbx_description
1 polymer ?
#
loop_
_entity_poly.entity_id
_entity_poly.type
_entity_poly.pdbx_seq_one_letter_code
_entity_poly.pdbx_strand_id
1 'polypeptide(L)'
;MIKTKVTEMLGCKYPIITGTMANITNPEFVAACSNAGACAVLASANYQTPEELREAIKKTQSLTNQSFAVNINLFPALMPQDKLEDYVDTTLDEGVKIIETSGHKAPEHLVPKFKEGGATWIHKCAGVRYAIKGASLGADIITVVGYENGGATGTLDIGTLVMTPSVVDALNVPVIAGGGISDGRAVAAILALGAEGVIMGTRMMATKECPIHDNLKQALIQAKETDTSLVMRSIRNTHRVWRNKAAEAIIEMESQKASLQEIVQVASGQNALKMYKEGDLDLGMVSCGQGVGLVKDIPTVKELLDRIMKETEEVIQKLKERSQ
;
A
#
# COMPACT_ATOMS: atom_id res chain seq x y z
N MET A 1 -2.87 20.70 -12.62
CA MET A 1 -3.49 19.47 -12.12
C MET A 1 -3.24 18.35 -13.12
N ILE A 2 -2.50 17.33 -12.68
CA ILE A 2 -2.17 16.16 -13.49
C ILE A 2 -3.37 15.19 -13.48
N LYS A 3 -3.96 14.95 -14.65
CA LYS A 3 -5.01 13.95 -14.87
C LYS A 3 -4.44 12.75 -15.63
N THR A 4 -4.81 11.56 -15.21
CA THR A 4 -4.39 10.27 -15.78
C THR A 4 -5.60 9.32 -15.86
N LYS A 5 -5.51 8.20 -16.58
CA LYS A 5 -6.59 7.20 -16.59
C LYS A 5 -6.90 6.68 -15.19
N VAL A 6 -5.90 6.54 -14.32
CA VAL A 6 -6.10 6.14 -12.91
C VAL A 6 -6.99 7.14 -12.18
N THR A 7 -6.76 8.45 -12.33
CA THR A 7 -7.63 9.46 -11.69
C THR A 7 -9.06 9.40 -12.19
N GLU A 8 -9.25 9.12 -13.48
CA GLU A 8 -10.57 9.04 -14.11
C GLU A 8 -11.33 7.78 -13.66
N MET A 9 -10.67 6.62 -13.70
CA MET A 9 -11.26 5.33 -13.31
C MET A 9 -11.57 5.25 -11.82
N LEU A 10 -10.70 5.82 -10.97
CA LEU A 10 -10.89 5.78 -9.52
C LEU A 10 -11.69 6.95 -8.97
N GLY A 11 -11.98 7.97 -9.79
CA GLY A 11 -12.71 9.16 -9.37
C GLY A 11 -11.97 10.00 -8.33
N CYS A 12 -10.63 9.94 -8.28
CA CYS A 12 -9.82 10.67 -7.32
C CYS A 12 -9.18 11.92 -7.96
N LYS A 13 -8.89 12.94 -7.13
CA LYS A 13 -8.35 14.22 -7.59
C LYS A 13 -6.89 14.12 -8.03
N TYR A 14 -6.10 13.33 -7.32
CA TYR A 14 -4.67 13.16 -7.54
C TYR A 14 -4.37 11.72 -7.96
N PRO A 15 -3.34 11.48 -8.81
CA PRO A 15 -2.92 10.14 -9.22
C PRO A 15 -2.15 9.43 -8.09
N ILE A 16 -2.68 9.50 -6.87
CA ILE A 16 -2.08 9.04 -5.62
C ILE A 16 -3.04 8.06 -4.96
N ILE A 17 -2.55 6.86 -4.71
CA ILE A 17 -3.20 5.84 -3.92
C ILE A 17 -2.54 5.80 -2.55
N THR A 18 -3.35 5.89 -1.50
CA THR A 18 -2.89 5.61 -0.13
C THR A 18 -2.93 4.11 0.06
N GLY A 19 -1.74 3.50 0.13
CA GLY A 19 -1.63 2.04 0.16
C GLY A 19 -2.24 1.43 1.42
N THR A 20 -2.81 0.25 1.26
CA THR A 20 -3.37 -0.55 2.37
C THR A 20 -2.29 -0.91 3.37
N MET A 21 -2.51 -0.59 4.64
CA MET A 21 -1.60 -0.91 5.73
C MET A 21 -2.41 -1.59 6.84
N ALA A 22 -2.16 -2.88 7.04
CA ALA A 22 -2.84 -3.66 8.07
C ALA A 22 -2.69 -2.98 9.44
N ASN A 23 -3.79 -2.96 10.20
CA ASN A 23 -3.96 -2.27 11.47
C ASN A 23 -3.86 -0.72 11.45
N ILE A 24 -3.65 -0.10 10.29
CA ILE A 24 -3.48 1.36 10.16
C ILE A 24 -4.58 1.98 9.29
N THR A 25 -4.90 1.40 8.13
CA THR A 25 -5.91 1.97 7.21
C THR A 25 -7.33 1.64 7.65
N ASN A 26 -7.79 2.36 8.67
CA ASN A 26 -9.13 2.33 9.26
C ASN A 26 -10.06 3.39 8.62
N PRO A 27 -11.36 3.46 8.98
CA PRO A 27 -12.31 4.37 8.37
C PRO A 27 -11.93 5.84 8.44
N GLU A 28 -11.46 6.32 9.58
CA GLU A 28 -11.07 7.72 9.79
C GLU A 28 -9.89 8.12 8.89
N PHE A 29 -8.87 7.27 8.82
CA PHE A 29 -7.69 7.56 8.01
C PHE A 29 -7.98 7.48 6.51
N VAL A 30 -8.77 6.49 6.09
CA VAL A 30 -9.22 6.34 4.70
C VAL A 30 -10.03 7.56 4.28
N ALA A 31 -11.01 7.97 5.09
CA ALA A 31 -11.83 9.15 4.80
C ALA A 31 -10.98 10.43 4.74
N ALA A 32 -10.03 10.63 5.66
CA ALA A 32 -9.11 11.77 5.62
C ALA A 32 -8.29 11.81 4.32
N CYS A 33 -7.74 10.67 3.90
CA CYS A 33 -6.96 10.56 2.68
C CYS A 33 -7.80 10.78 1.41
N SER A 34 -9.00 10.20 1.34
CA SER A 34 -9.93 10.40 0.22
C SER A 34 -10.41 11.86 0.14
N ASN A 35 -10.76 12.48 1.27
CA ASN A 35 -11.12 13.91 1.33
C ASN A 35 -9.98 14.84 0.89
N ALA A 36 -8.72 14.44 1.08
CA ALA A 36 -7.55 15.16 0.61
C ALA A 36 -7.27 14.98 -0.89
N GLY A 37 -7.97 14.06 -1.57
CA GLY A 37 -7.92 13.88 -3.02
C GLY A 37 -7.20 12.63 -3.53
N ALA A 38 -6.66 11.79 -2.65
CA ALA A 38 -6.14 10.47 -3.03
C ALA A 38 -7.28 9.44 -3.19
N CYS A 39 -7.00 8.31 -3.83
CA CYS A 39 -7.82 7.11 -3.65
C CYS A 39 -7.25 6.32 -2.46
N ALA A 40 -7.95 6.30 -1.32
CA ALA A 40 -7.49 5.57 -0.14
C ALA A 40 -8.08 4.15 -0.10
N VAL A 41 -7.34 3.21 0.51
CA VAL A 41 -7.72 1.79 0.50
C VAL A 41 -7.95 1.29 1.93
N LEU A 42 -9.20 0.96 2.27
CA LEU A 42 -9.60 0.35 3.53
C LEU A 42 -9.08 -1.09 3.61
N ALA A 43 -8.45 -1.47 4.73
CA ALA A 43 -7.91 -2.82 4.90
C ALA A 43 -9.00 -3.77 5.42
N SER A 44 -9.48 -4.70 4.59
CA SER A 44 -10.42 -5.74 5.06
C SER A 44 -9.81 -6.64 6.14
N ALA A 45 -8.49 -6.88 6.08
CA ALA A 45 -7.75 -7.68 7.06
C ALA A 45 -7.77 -7.11 8.49
N ASN A 46 -8.27 -5.90 8.69
CA ASN A 46 -8.48 -5.33 10.03
C ASN A 46 -9.73 -5.88 10.72
N TYR A 47 -10.61 -6.58 9.98
CA TYR A 47 -11.93 -7.01 10.44
C TYR A 47 -12.02 -8.54 10.36
N GLN A 48 -12.47 -9.17 11.44
CA GLN A 48 -12.51 -10.63 11.59
C GLN A 48 -13.74 -11.26 10.92
N THR A 49 -14.76 -10.45 10.63
CA THR A 49 -15.99 -10.90 9.97
C THR A 49 -16.43 -9.95 8.86
N PRO A 50 -17.22 -10.43 7.89
CA PRO A 50 -17.86 -9.58 6.89
C PRO A 50 -18.73 -8.47 7.52
N GLU A 51 -19.45 -8.76 8.61
CA GLU A 51 -20.25 -7.75 9.32
C GLU A 51 -19.40 -6.60 9.89
N GLU A 52 -18.24 -6.92 10.48
CA GLU A 52 -17.32 -5.90 10.96
C GLU A 52 -16.77 -5.04 9.80
N LEU A 53 -16.49 -5.65 8.64
CA LEU A 53 -16.13 -4.91 7.43
C LEU A 53 -17.29 -4.01 6.96
N ARG A 54 -18.53 -4.51 6.97
CA ARG A 54 -19.73 -3.73 6.60
C ARG A 54 -19.83 -2.45 7.42
N GLU A 55 -19.73 -2.58 8.74
CA GLU A 55 -19.81 -1.43 9.64
C GLU A 55 -18.63 -0.45 9.44
N ALA A 56 -17.45 -0.96 9.12
CA ALA A 56 -16.32 -0.11 8.75
C ALA A 56 -16.52 0.63 7.42
N ILE A 57 -17.12 -0.01 6.42
CA ILE A 57 -17.47 0.62 5.13
C ILE A 57 -18.47 1.74 5.35
N LYS A 58 -19.58 1.46 6.06
CA LYS A 58 -20.60 2.46 6.40
C LYS A 58 -20.02 3.63 7.18
N LYS A 59 -19.15 3.35 8.16
CA LYS A 59 -18.44 4.39 8.90
C LYS A 59 -17.57 5.25 7.96
N THR A 60 -16.85 4.62 7.03
CA THR A 60 -16.03 5.37 6.04
C THR A 60 -16.92 6.27 5.19
N GLN A 61 -18.03 5.76 4.66
CA GLN A 61 -19.00 6.51 3.87
C GLN A 61 -19.65 7.67 4.64
N SER A 62 -19.82 7.53 5.97
CA SER A 62 -20.32 8.63 6.81
C SER A 62 -19.32 9.79 6.98
N LEU A 63 -18.03 9.54 6.70
CA LEU A 63 -16.93 10.50 6.89
C LEU A 63 -16.43 11.10 5.57
N THR A 64 -16.80 10.53 4.41
CA THR A 64 -16.40 11.05 3.10
C THR A 64 -17.44 10.77 2.02
N ASN A 65 -17.61 11.73 1.11
CA ASN A 65 -18.35 11.58 -0.14
C ASN A 65 -17.42 11.24 -1.33
N GLN A 66 -16.12 11.10 -1.08
CA GLN A 66 -15.13 10.76 -2.10
C GLN A 66 -15.01 9.24 -2.25
N SER A 67 -14.56 8.78 -3.41
CA SER A 67 -14.31 7.37 -3.64
C SER A 67 -13.20 6.84 -2.73
N PHE A 68 -13.32 5.57 -2.35
CA PHE A 68 -12.29 4.80 -1.68
C PHE A 68 -12.38 3.35 -2.16
N ALA A 69 -11.28 2.63 -2.01
CA ALA A 69 -11.20 1.21 -2.32
C ALA A 69 -11.28 0.37 -1.04
N VAL A 70 -11.67 -0.89 -1.19
CA VAL A 70 -11.49 -1.90 -0.15
C VAL A 70 -10.46 -2.91 -0.64
N ASN A 71 -9.42 -3.16 0.16
CA ASN A 71 -8.47 -4.22 -0.14
C ASN A 71 -9.02 -5.56 0.35
N ILE A 72 -9.07 -6.57 -0.52
CA ILE A 72 -9.28 -7.98 -0.18
C ILE A 72 -7.91 -8.66 -0.10
N ASN A 73 -7.50 -9.01 1.12
CA ASN A 73 -6.19 -9.57 1.39
C ASN A 73 -6.20 -11.09 1.21
N LEU A 74 -5.31 -11.60 0.35
CA LEU A 74 -5.26 -13.02 -0.02
C LEU A 74 -4.16 -13.78 0.73
N PHE A 75 -3.54 -13.19 1.75
CA PHE A 75 -2.59 -13.90 2.61
C PHE A 75 -3.36 -14.71 3.67
N PRO A 76 -3.22 -16.05 3.72
CA PRO A 76 -3.95 -16.89 4.68
C PRO A 76 -3.68 -16.56 6.15
N ALA A 77 -2.52 -15.96 6.44
CA ALA A 77 -2.17 -15.53 7.80
C ALA A 77 -2.96 -14.30 8.28
N LEU A 78 -3.59 -13.57 7.36
CA LEU A 78 -4.31 -12.32 7.63
C LEU A 78 -5.82 -12.44 7.44
N MET A 79 -6.27 -13.34 6.57
CA MET A 79 -7.70 -13.53 6.29
C MET A 79 -8.09 -15.01 6.13
N PRO A 80 -9.24 -15.44 6.69
CA PRO A 80 -9.82 -16.74 6.42
C PRO A 80 -10.14 -16.89 4.93
N GLN A 81 -9.55 -17.89 4.28
CA GLN A 81 -9.65 -18.05 2.82
C GLN A 81 -11.04 -18.52 2.38
N ASP A 82 -11.75 -19.24 3.26
CA ASP A 82 -13.11 -19.72 3.09
C ASP A 82 -14.16 -18.59 3.09
N LYS A 83 -13.80 -17.39 3.56
CA LYS A 83 -14.69 -16.23 3.65
C LYS A 83 -14.41 -15.13 2.64
N LEU A 84 -13.42 -15.30 1.77
CA LEU A 84 -13.03 -14.22 0.83
C LEU A 84 -14.20 -13.74 -0.04
N GLU A 85 -15.06 -14.67 -0.47
CA GLU A 85 -16.28 -14.35 -1.22
C GLU A 85 -17.23 -13.46 -0.42
N ASP A 86 -17.49 -13.78 0.85
CA ASP A 86 -18.38 -12.99 1.71
C ASP A 86 -17.87 -11.54 1.92
N TYR A 87 -16.55 -11.36 1.98
CA TYR A 87 -15.94 -10.03 2.08
C TYR A 87 -16.07 -9.24 0.77
N VAL A 88 -15.96 -9.92 -0.39
CA VAL A 88 -16.23 -9.29 -1.69
C VAL A 88 -17.69 -8.90 -1.81
N ASP A 89 -18.61 -9.81 -1.48
CA ASP A 89 -20.05 -9.56 -1.55
C ASP A 89 -20.43 -8.40 -0.64
N THR A 90 -19.96 -8.40 0.61
CA THR A 90 -20.18 -7.29 1.54
C THR A 90 -19.67 -5.95 1.01
N THR A 91 -18.50 -5.95 0.36
CA THR A 91 -17.93 -4.74 -0.23
C THR A 91 -18.82 -4.19 -1.34
N LEU A 92 -19.32 -5.08 -2.20
CA LEU A 92 -20.16 -4.72 -3.35
C LEU A 92 -21.58 -4.33 -2.94
N ASP A 93 -22.16 -5.01 -1.96
CA ASP A 93 -23.50 -4.76 -1.41
C ASP A 93 -23.62 -3.36 -0.78
N GLU A 94 -22.56 -2.91 -0.11
CA GLU A 94 -22.47 -1.53 0.44
C GLU A 94 -22.11 -0.49 -0.64
N GLY A 95 -22.05 -0.89 -1.90
CA GLY A 95 -21.90 0.02 -3.04
C GLY A 95 -20.45 0.48 -3.31
N VAL A 96 -19.44 -0.10 -2.67
CA VAL A 96 -18.04 0.22 -2.99
C VAL A 96 -17.67 -0.39 -4.34
N LYS A 97 -17.20 0.46 -5.27
CA LYS A 97 -16.91 0.08 -6.66
C LYS A 97 -15.44 -0.08 -7.00
N ILE A 98 -14.54 -0.01 -6.01
CA ILE A 98 -13.10 -0.18 -6.22
C ILE A 98 -12.59 -1.25 -5.26
N ILE A 99 -12.05 -2.34 -5.81
CA ILE A 99 -11.50 -3.46 -5.04
C ILE A 99 -10.02 -3.60 -5.35
N GLU A 100 -9.17 -3.56 -4.32
CA GLU A 100 -7.75 -3.89 -4.44
C GLU A 100 -7.50 -5.31 -3.93
N THR A 101 -6.83 -6.16 -4.70
CA THR A 101 -6.41 -7.49 -4.21
C THR A 101 -4.91 -7.54 -4.03
N SER A 102 -4.45 -8.23 -2.99
CA SER A 102 -3.02 -8.41 -2.72
C SER A 102 -2.72 -9.76 -2.12
N GLY A 103 -1.65 -10.42 -2.58
CA GLY A 103 -1.26 -11.75 -2.14
C GLY A 103 -0.29 -12.46 -3.08
N HIS A 104 -0.03 -13.74 -2.81
CA HIS A 104 0.90 -14.54 -3.60
C HIS A 104 0.41 -14.85 -5.02
N LYS A 105 -0.91 -14.89 -5.23
CA LYS A 105 -1.55 -15.25 -6.50
C LYS A 105 -2.80 -14.40 -6.71
N ALA A 106 -3.13 -14.16 -7.98
CA ALA A 106 -4.40 -13.54 -8.35
C ALA A 106 -5.58 -14.48 -8.01
N PRO A 107 -6.72 -13.96 -7.52
CA PRO A 107 -7.85 -14.77 -7.07
C PRO A 107 -8.79 -15.10 -8.23
N GLU A 108 -8.44 -16.07 -9.08
CA GLU A 108 -9.22 -16.43 -10.27
C GLU A 108 -10.71 -16.69 -9.98
N HIS A 109 -11.00 -17.34 -8.85
CA HIS A 109 -12.36 -17.66 -8.41
C HIS A 109 -13.22 -16.43 -8.05
N LEU A 110 -12.61 -15.29 -7.67
CA LEU A 110 -13.33 -14.06 -7.31
C LEU A 110 -13.60 -13.15 -8.52
N VAL A 111 -12.93 -13.37 -9.65
CA VAL A 111 -13.03 -12.51 -10.84
C VAL A 111 -14.46 -12.34 -11.35
N PRO A 112 -15.31 -13.39 -11.43
CA PRO A 112 -16.70 -13.22 -11.86
C PRO A 112 -17.46 -12.23 -10.98
N LYS A 113 -17.30 -12.29 -9.65
CA LYS A 113 -17.96 -11.38 -8.70
C LYS A 113 -17.55 -9.93 -8.90
N PHE A 114 -16.27 -9.65 -9.16
CA PHE A 114 -15.82 -8.28 -9.46
C PHE A 114 -16.52 -7.72 -10.70
N LYS A 115 -16.61 -8.52 -11.77
CA LYS A 115 -17.25 -8.12 -13.03
C LYS A 115 -18.75 -7.93 -12.88
N GLU A 116 -19.44 -8.90 -12.26
CA GLU A 116 -20.89 -8.86 -12.03
C GLU A 116 -21.29 -7.70 -11.10
N GLY A 117 -20.47 -7.41 -10.08
CA GLY A 117 -20.65 -6.26 -9.19
C GLY A 117 -20.32 -4.90 -9.81
N GLY A 118 -19.74 -4.88 -11.03
CA GLY A 118 -19.31 -3.67 -11.72
C GLY A 118 -18.18 -2.93 -10.99
N ALA A 119 -17.31 -3.65 -10.28
CA ALA A 119 -16.18 -3.06 -9.59
C ALA A 119 -14.98 -2.87 -10.53
N THR A 120 -14.29 -1.74 -10.38
CA THR A 120 -12.93 -1.57 -10.89
C THR A 120 -11.99 -2.40 -10.02
N TRP A 121 -11.40 -3.44 -10.62
CA TRP A 121 -10.49 -4.33 -9.93
C TRP A 121 -9.04 -3.90 -10.12
N ILE A 122 -8.37 -3.61 -9.00
CA ILE A 122 -6.94 -3.35 -8.90
C ILE A 122 -6.24 -4.61 -8.39
N HIS A 123 -5.29 -5.17 -9.15
CA HIS A 123 -4.46 -6.28 -8.68
C HIS A 123 -3.05 -5.81 -8.31
N LYS A 124 -2.67 -5.95 -7.03
CA LYS A 124 -1.35 -5.58 -6.53
C LYS A 124 -0.40 -6.78 -6.53
N CYS A 125 0.77 -6.61 -7.13
CA CYS A 125 1.78 -7.65 -7.28
C CYS A 125 3.23 -7.11 -7.23
N ALA A 126 4.20 -8.01 -7.20
CA ALA A 126 5.63 -7.70 -7.11
C ALA A 126 6.42 -8.39 -8.25
N GLY A 127 6.07 -8.10 -9.51
CA GLY A 127 6.78 -8.62 -10.68
C GLY A 127 5.97 -8.63 -11.98
N VAL A 128 6.65 -8.42 -13.11
CA VAL A 128 6.03 -8.34 -14.45
C VAL A 128 5.21 -9.58 -14.80
N ARG A 129 5.72 -10.79 -14.49
CA ARG A 129 4.97 -12.04 -14.75
C ARG A 129 3.65 -12.09 -14.00
N TYR A 130 3.62 -11.60 -12.76
CA TYR A 130 2.41 -11.56 -11.93
C TYR A 130 1.43 -10.48 -12.42
N ALA A 131 1.96 -9.34 -12.86
CA ALA A 131 1.21 -8.26 -13.49
C ALA A 131 0.48 -8.74 -14.76
N ILE A 132 1.20 -9.43 -15.66
CA ILE A 132 0.63 -10.06 -16.87
C ILE A 132 -0.47 -11.05 -16.49
N LYS A 133 -0.24 -11.89 -15.46
CA LYS A 133 -1.26 -12.84 -15.01
C LYS A 133 -2.51 -12.12 -14.50
N GLY A 134 -2.39 -11.10 -13.66
CA GLY A 134 -3.51 -10.30 -13.18
C GLY A 134 -4.30 -9.66 -14.33
N ALA A 135 -3.60 -9.01 -15.26
CA ALA A 135 -4.22 -8.39 -16.43
C ALA A 135 -4.91 -9.42 -17.33
N SER A 136 -4.33 -10.60 -17.55
CA SER A 136 -4.94 -11.68 -18.35
C SER A 136 -6.25 -12.22 -17.77
N LEU A 137 -6.46 -12.06 -16.46
CA LEU A 137 -7.70 -12.42 -15.78
C LEU A 137 -8.75 -11.31 -15.85
N GLY A 138 -8.36 -10.12 -16.31
CA GLY A 138 -9.23 -8.96 -16.46
C GLY A 138 -9.17 -7.98 -15.29
N ALA A 139 -8.02 -7.83 -14.63
CA ALA A 139 -7.79 -6.68 -13.75
C ALA A 139 -7.82 -5.39 -14.58
N ASP A 140 -8.58 -4.40 -14.11
CA ASP A 140 -8.74 -3.11 -14.77
C ASP A 140 -7.52 -2.21 -14.60
N ILE A 141 -6.83 -2.35 -13.45
CA ILE A 141 -5.61 -1.62 -13.13
C ILE A 141 -4.64 -2.59 -12.45
N ILE A 142 -3.34 -2.47 -12.76
CA ILE A 142 -2.29 -3.19 -12.04
C ILE A 142 -1.55 -2.24 -11.11
N THR A 143 -1.43 -2.63 -9.84
CA THR A 143 -0.46 -2.01 -8.93
C THR A 143 0.79 -2.88 -8.87
N VAL A 144 1.96 -2.30 -9.12
CA VAL A 144 3.24 -2.98 -8.93
C VAL A 144 4.09 -2.25 -7.89
N VAL A 145 4.73 -3.02 -7.01
CA VAL A 145 5.66 -2.47 -6.01
C VAL A 145 7.09 -2.97 -6.24
N GLY A 146 8.05 -2.05 -6.22
CA GLY A 146 9.47 -2.34 -6.32
C GLY A 146 10.11 -2.67 -4.97
N TYR A 147 11.37 -3.09 -5.00
CA TYR A 147 12.15 -3.58 -3.85
C TYR A 147 12.23 -2.63 -2.64
N GLU A 148 12.07 -1.33 -2.87
CA GLU A 148 12.14 -0.26 -1.88
C GLU A 148 10.88 -0.18 -1.00
N ASN A 149 9.79 -0.89 -1.36
CA ASN A 149 8.52 -0.85 -0.64
C ASN A 149 8.61 -1.41 0.78
N GLY A 150 7.71 -0.97 1.66
CA GLY A 150 7.52 -1.54 2.99
C GLY A 150 6.45 -2.63 2.97
N GLY A 151 6.63 -3.67 3.77
CA GLY A 151 5.77 -4.86 3.73
C GLY A 151 6.30 -5.89 2.74
N ALA A 152 5.42 -6.69 2.15
CA ALA A 152 5.80 -7.80 1.27
C ALA A 152 6.51 -7.32 -0.01
N THR A 153 7.80 -7.63 -0.15
CA THR A 153 8.62 -7.22 -1.31
C THR A 153 8.68 -8.26 -2.42
N GLY A 154 8.14 -9.46 -2.18
CA GLY A 154 8.36 -10.60 -3.07
C GLY A 154 9.79 -11.12 -2.98
N THR A 155 10.25 -11.84 -4.00
CA THR A 155 11.55 -12.53 -4.00
C THR A 155 12.47 -12.14 -5.16
N LEU A 156 12.03 -11.19 -6.00
CA LEU A 156 12.74 -10.84 -7.24
C LEU A 156 13.77 -9.73 -7.05
N ASP A 157 13.69 -8.96 -5.96
CA ASP A 157 14.60 -7.87 -5.63
C ASP A 157 14.77 -6.81 -6.74
N ILE A 158 13.70 -6.56 -7.52
CA ILE A 158 13.70 -5.57 -8.62
C ILE A 158 13.22 -4.21 -8.08
N GLY A 159 14.07 -3.18 -8.19
CA GLY A 159 13.75 -1.82 -7.77
C GLY A 159 12.67 -1.14 -8.63
N THR A 160 11.98 -0.16 -8.06
CA THR A 160 10.84 0.54 -8.70
C THR A 160 11.22 1.17 -10.04
N LEU A 161 12.44 1.70 -10.17
CA LEU A 161 12.94 2.33 -11.40
C LEU A 161 12.95 1.37 -12.59
N VAL A 162 13.26 0.10 -12.37
CA VAL A 162 13.30 -0.94 -13.42
C VAL A 162 11.94 -1.62 -13.56
N MET A 163 11.29 -1.91 -12.42
CA MET A 163 10.00 -2.62 -12.40
C MET A 163 8.91 -1.85 -13.14
N THR A 164 8.82 -0.54 -12.92
CA THR A 164 7.74 0.31 -13.44
C THR A 164 7.65 0.26 -14.97
N PRO A 165 8.67 0.68 -15.74
CA PRO A 165 8.58 0.67 -17.20
C PRO A 165 8.43 -0.75 -17.75
N SER A 166 9.05 -1.75 -17.10
CA SER A 166 8.93 -3.15 -17.52
C SER A 166 7.49 -3.68 -17.44
N VAL A 167 6.70 -3.22 -16.47
CA VAL A 167 5.27 -3.56 -16.36
C VAL A 167 4.43 -2.74 -17.33
N VAL A 168 4.72 -1.45 -17.47
CA VAL A 168 4.02 -0.54 -18.40
C VAL A 168 4.14 -1.06 -19.83
N ASP A 169 5.35 -1.41 -20.29
CA ASP A 169 5.59 -1.91 -21.65
C ASP A 169 4.91 -3.27 -21.92
N ALA A 170 4.66 -4.05 -20.86
CA ALA A 170 4.07 -5.38 -20.96
C ALA A 170 2.53 -5.38 -20.99
N LEU A 171 1.87 -4.26 -20.69
CA LEU A 171 0.44 -4.19 -20.42
C LEU A 171 -0.25 -3.06 -21.16
N ASN A 172 -1.54 -3.25 -21.46
CA ASN A 172 -2.40 -2.20 -22.01
C ASN A 172 -3.28 -1.52 -20.94
N VAL A 173 -3.40 -2.13 -19.76
CA VAL A 173 -4.16 -1.57 -18.63
C VAL A 173 -3.32 -0.54 -17.87
N PRO A 174 -3.93 0.47 -17.24
CA PRO A 174 -3.21 1.44 -16.42
C PRO A 174 -2.38 0.78 -15.33
N VAL A 175 -1.20 1.35 -15.06
CA VAL A 175 -0.28 0.89 -14.03
C VAL A 175 -0.16 1.93 -12.93
N ILE A 176 -0.34 1.49 -11.68
CA ILE A 176 0.06 2.21 -10.48
C ILE A 176 1.39 1.63 -10.01
N ALA A 177 2.39 2.46 -9.74
CA ALA A 177 3.68 1.99 -9.25
C ALA A 177 4.00 2.50 -7.85
N GLY A 178 4.75 1.72 -7.08
CA GLY A 178 5.06 2.02 -5.68
C GLY A 178 6.37 1.43 -5.21
N GLY A 179 6.82 1.90 -4.04
CA GLY A 179 8.12 1.57 -3.47
C GLY A 179 9.08 2.74 -3.58
N GLY A 180 9.43 3.35 -2.44
CA GLY A 180 10.33 4.52 -2.38
C GLY A 180 9.68 5.88 -2.67
N ILE A 181 8.36 5.95 -2.87
CA ILE A 181 7.65 7.19 -3.20
C ILE A 181 7.31 7.97 -1.92
N SER A 182 7.95 9.14 -1.75
CA SER A 182 7.79 9.98 -0.55
C SER A 182 7.57 11.47 -0.82
N ASP A 183 7.75 11.95 -2.05
CA ASP A 183 7.64 13.37 -2.41
C ASP A 183 7.27 13.57 -3.89
N GLY A 184 7.13 14.83 -4.34
CA GLY A 184 6.76 15.13 -5.72
C GLY A 184 7.83 14.78 -6.77
N ARG A 185 9.10 14.63 -6.38
CA ARG A 185 10.17 14.19 -7.31
C ARG A 185 9.94 12.73 -7.68
N ALA A 186 9.64 11.90 -6.69
CA ALA A 186 9.33 10.50 -6.91
C ALA A 186 8.06 10.34 -7.75
N VAL A 187 7.00 11.12 -7.48
CA VAL A 187 5.79 11.10 -8.32
C VAL A 187 6.10 11.46 -9.77
N ALA A 188 6.83 12.55 -10.01
CA ALA A 188 7.21 12.96 -11.37
C ALA A 188 8.02 11.87 -12.09
N ALA A 189 8.97 11.24 -11.40
CA ALA A 189 9.76 10.14 -11.96
C ALA A 189 8.89 8.94 -12.35
N ILE A 190 7.95 8.53 -11.50
CA ILE A 190 7.07 7.39 -11.76
C ILE A 190 6.12 7.66 -12.93
N LEU A 191 5.57 8.87 -13.02
CA LEU A 191 4.76 9.28 -14.17
C LEU A 191 5.60 9.30 -15.46
N ALA A 192 6.86 9.74 -15.40
CA ALA A 192 7.78 9.72 -16.54
C ALA A 192 8.15 8.29 -17.00
N LEU A 193 8.11 7.31 -16.10
CA LEU A 193 8.29 5.88 -16.43
C LEU A 193 7.02 5.25 -17.04
N GLY A 194 5.95 6.02 -17.26
CA GLY A 194 4.73 5.60 -17.93
C GLY A 194 3.64 5.05 -17.02
N ALA A 195 3.87 4.98 -15.70
CA ALA A 195 2.79 4.69 -14.77
C ALA A 195 1.80 5.86 -14.72
N GLU A 196 0.53 5.55 -14.49
CA GLU A 196 -0.56 6.52 -14.46
C GLU A 196 -0.99 6.86 -13.03
N GLY A 197 -0.37 6.24 -12.02
CA GLY A 197 -0.56 6.56 -10.62
C GLY A 197 0.58 6.07 -9.75
N VAL A 198 0.62 6.58 -8.52
CA VAL A 198 1.57 6.14 -7.49
C VAL A 198 0.84 5.54 -6.31
N ILE A 199 1.47 4.58 -5.62
CA ILE A 199 1.01 4.10 -4.31
C ILE A 199 2.03 4.43 -3.22
N MET A 200 1.56 5.05 -2.14
CA MET A 200 2.37 5.46 -0.99
C MET A 200 1.87 4.80 0.29
N GLY A 201 2.78 4.18 1.04
CA GLY A 201 2.52 3.65 2.39
C GLY A 201 3.28 4.44 3.44
N THR A 202 4.60 4.27 3.49
CA THR A 202 5.47 4.84 4.54
C THR A 202 5.36 6.36 4.71
N ARG A 203 5.30 7.13 3.62
CA ARG A 203 5.09 8.59 3.68
C ARG A 203 3.75 8.96 4.33
N MET A 204 2.72 8.14 4.14
CA MET A 204 1.38 8.35 4.70
C MET A 204 1.34 8.07 6.21
N MET A 205 2.24 7.21 6.73
CA MET A 205 2.34 6.95 8.17
C MET A 205 2.74 8.20 8.97
N ALA A 206 3.54 9.09 8.37
CA ALA A 206 3.96 10.35 8.95
C ALA A 206 3.00 11.49 8.59
N THR A 207 1.72 11.33 8.98
CA THR A 207 0.68 12.36 8.89
C THR A 207 -0.08 12.46 10.21
N LYS A 208 -0.73 13.60 10.46
CA LYS A 208 -1.48 13.81 11.70
C LYS A 208 -2.62 12.80 11.85
N GLU A 209 -3.32 12.52 10.77
CA GLU A 209 -4.51 11.67 10.69
C GLU A 209 -4.18 10.17 10.76
N CYS A 210 -2.93 9.77 10.50
CA CYS A 210 -2.52 8.38 10.61
C CYS A 210 -2.69 7.89 12.07
N PRO A 211 -3.43 6.79 12.32
CA PRO A 211 -3.81 6.33 13.66
C PRO A 211 -2.72 5.48 14.30
N ILE A 212 -1.47 5.95 14.26
CA ILE A 212 -0.34 5.37 14.97
C ILE A 212 0.17 6.36 16.02
N HIS A 213 0.75 5.84 17.09
CA HIS A 213 1.27 6.63 18.19
C HIS A 213 2.33 7.64 17.72
N ASP A 214 2.33 8.84 18.31
CA ASP A 214 3.21 9.94 17.89
C ASP A 214 4.69 9.60 18.05
N ASN A 215 5.08 8.82 19.07
CA ASN A 215 6.45 8.30 19.19
C ASN A 215 6.91 7.59 17.91
N LEU A 216 6.04 6.78 17.30
CA LEU A 216 6.39 6.08 16.06
C LEU A 216 6.50 7.05 14.89
N LYS A 217 5.59 8.03 14.77
CA LYS A 217 5.71 9.08 13.74
C LYS A 217 7.02 9.86 13.88
N GLN A 218 7.39 10.23 15.10
CA GLN A 218 8.65 10.94 15.40
C GLN A 218 9.88 10.10 15.07
N ALA A 219 9.87 8.80 15.39
CA ALA A 219 10.95 7.89 15.00
C ALA A 219 11.07 7.78 13.48
N LEU A 220 9.95 7.66 12.76
CA LEU A 220 9.96 7.55 11.29
C LEU A 220 10.52 8.81 10.61
N ILE A 221 10.24 10.02 11.09
CA ILE A 221 10.83 11.24 10.47
C ILE A 221 12.33 11.42 10.77
N GLN A 222 12.84 10.72 11.78
CA GLN A 222 14.28 10.71 12.15
C GLN A 222 15.05 9.59 11.46
N ALA A 223 14.35 8.58 10.92
CA ALA A 223 14.96 7.44 10.27
C ALA A 223 15.65 7.82 8.95
N LYS A 224 16.67 7.04 8.62
CA LYS A 224 17.42 7.09 7.37
C LYS A 224 16.91 6.02 6.42
N GLU A 225 17.23 6.15 5.14
CA GLU A 225 16.94 5.14 4.10
C GLU A 225 17.61 3.78 4.37
N THR A 226 18.65 3.79 5.21
CA THR A 226 19.40 2.61 5.68
C THR A 226 18.81 1.96 6.93
N ASP A 227 17.83 2.57 7.59
CA ASP A 227 17.21 2.05 8.82
C ASP A 227 16.05 1.08 8.54
N THR A 228 16.11 0.36 7.41
CA THR A 228 15.16 -0.70 7.06
C THR A 228 15.89 -2.01 6.86
N SER A 229 15.19 -3.13 7.03
CA SER A 229 15.76 -4.45 6.81
C SER A 229 14.74 -5.39 6.19
N LEU A 230 15.24 -6.40 5.48
CA LEU A 230 14.43 -7.51 5.01
C LEU A 230 14.43 -8.61 6.05
N VAL A 231 13.25 -9.10 6.38
CA VAL A 231 13.02 -10.21 7.29
C VAL A 231 12.21 -11.31 6.60
N MET A 232 12.20 -12.51 7.19
CA MET A 232 11.46 -13.67 6.72
C MET A 232 11.85 -14.16 5.31
N ARG A 233 13.11 -13.91 4.90
CA ARG A 233 13.65 -14.42 3.62
C ARG A 233 13.80 -15.93 3.63
N SER A 234 14.24 -16.49 4.77
CA SER A 234 14.45 -17.93 4.95
C SER A 234 13.20 -18.77 4.68
N ILE A 235 12.02 -18.20 4.95
CA ILE A 235 10.71 -18.84 4.76
C ILE A 235 9.98 -18.38 3.50
N ARG A 236 10.65 -17.65 2.60
CA ARG A 236 10.09 -17.12 1.34
C ARG A 236 8.88 -16.21 1.53
N ASN A 237 8.79 -15.52 2.67
CA ASN A 237 7.74 -14.55 2.98
C ASN A 237 8.36 -13.18 3.24
N THR A 238 9.24 -12.73 2.34
CA THR A 238 10.09 -11.56 2.57
C THR A 238 9.28 -10.28 2.77
N HIS A 239 9.54 -9.59 3.89
CA HIS A 239 8.97 -8.29 4.19
C HIS A 239 10.08 -7.28 4.49
N ARG A 240 9.92 -6.04 4.01
CA ARG A 240 10.74 -4.91 4.45
C ARG A 240 10.10 -4.18 5.62
N VAL A 241 10.86 -4.05 6.69
CA VAL A 241 10.42 -3.45 7.94
C VAL A 241 11.42 -2.39 8.41
N TRP A 242 10.96 -1.50 9.29
CA TRP A 242 11.85 -0.61 10.03
C TRP A 242 12.76 -1.45 10.94
N ARG A 243 14.05 -1.11 10.99
CA ARG A 243 15.04 -1.86 11.75
C ARG A 243 15.01 -1.45 13.22
N ASN A 244 14.14 -2.11 13.99
CA ASN A 244 14.06 -2.01 15.45
C ASN A 244 14.40 -3.36 16.12
N LYS A 245 14.32 -3.46 17.46
CA LYS A 245 14.64 -4.70 18.17
C LYS A 245 13.81 -5.91 17.72
N ALA A 246 12.52 -5.73 17.42
CA ALA A 246 11.67 -6.82 16.90
C ALA A 246 12.16 -7.35 15.55
N ALA A 247 12.55 -6.46 14.64
CA ALA A 247 13.14 -6.86 13.35
C ALA A 247 14.50 -7.55 13.54
N GLU A 248 15.36 -7.05 14.43
CA GLU A 248 16.66 -7.65 14.73
C GLU A 248 16.53 -9.05 15.34
N ALA A 249 15.56 -9.26 16.23
CA ALA A 249 15.26 -10.58 16.79
C ALA A 249 14.90 -11.60 15.69
N ILE A 250 14.09 -11.20 14.71
CA ILE A 250 13.75 -12.10 13.58
C ILE A 250 14.98 -12.39 12.73
N ILE A 251 15.81 -11.39 12.43
CA ILE A 251 17.06 -11.59 11.67
C ILE A 251 17.97 -12.58 12.39
N GLU A 252 18.12 -12.45 13.71
CA GLU A 252 18.90 -13.38 14.53
C GLU A 252 18.32 -14.80 14.47
N MET A 253 17.00 -14.96 14.64
CA MET A 253 16.32 -16.25 14.53
C MET A 253 16.52 -16.91 13.17
N GLU A 254 16.46 -16.14 12.08
CA GLU A 254 16.73 -16.64 10.72
C GLU A 254 18.18 -17.12 10.59
N SER A 255 19.14 -16.40 11.17
CA SER A 255 20.56 -16.80 11.17
C SER A 255 20.81 -18.12 11.92
N GLN A 256 20.00 -18.38 12.95
CA GLN A 256 20.02 -19.60 13.74
C GLN A 256 19.17 -20.73 13.14
N LYS A 257 18.57 -20.51 11.95
CA LYS A 257 17.67 -21.46 11.27
C LYS A 257 16.46 -21.87 12.13
N ALA A 258 15.90 -20.90 12.87
CA ALA A 258 14.65 -21.10 13.60
C ALA A 258 13.53 -21.61 12.67
N SER A 259 12.59 -22.35 13.25
CA SER A 259 11.45 -22.89 12.53
C SER A 259 10.49 -21.79 12.07
N LEU A 260 9.66 -22.11 11.07
CA LEU A 260 8.59 -21.23 10.60
C LEU A 260 7.67 -20.77 11.75
N GLN A 261 7.34 -21.67 12.69
CA GLN A 261 6.44 -21.37 13.79
C GLN A 261 7.03 -20.33 14.75
N GLU A 262 8.31 -20.47 15.09
CA GLU A 262 9.01 -19.53 15.97
C GLU A 262 9.09 -18.13 15.33
N ILE A 263 9.46 -18.06 14.05
CA ILE A 263 9.54 -16.79 13.30
C ILE A 263 8.17 -16.12 13.24
N VAL A 264 7.10 -16.88 12.93
CA VAL A 264 5.74 -16.34 12.81
C VAL A 264 5.21 -15.81 14.15
N GLN A 265 5.57 -16.44 15.28
CA GLN A 265 5.15 -15.98 16.60
C GLN A 265 5.68 -14.57 16.91
N VAL A 266 6.95 -14.32 16.63
CA VAL A 266 7.58 -12.99 16.81
C VAL A 266 7.11 -12.00 15.75
N ALA A 267 6.92 -12.47 14.51
CA ALA A 267 6.41 -11.67 13.41
C ALA A 267 4.91 -11.35 13.51
N SER A 268 4.21 -11.84 14.53
CA SER A 268 2.77 -11.69 14.66
C SER A 268 2.34 -10.23 14.75
N GLY A 269 1.21 -9.91 14.11
CA GLY A 269 0.70 -8.53 14.03
C GLY A 269 0.19 -7.95 15.36
N GLN A 270 0.03 -8.77 16.40
CA GLN A 270 -0.48 -8.32 17.71
C GLN A 270 0.48 -7.34 18.39
N ASN A 271 1.78 -7.63 18.35
CA ASN A 271 2.80 -6.75 18.90
C ASN A 271 2.91 -5.44 18.09
N ALA A 272 2.75 -5.51 16.77
CA ALA A 272 2.69 -4.32 15.91
C ALA A 272 1.48 -3.44 16.27
N LEU A 273 0.30 -4.03 16.43
CA LEU A 273 -0.91 -3.31 16.84
C LEU A 273 -0.75 -2.64 18.22
N LYS A 274 -0.12 -3.34 19.17
CA LYS A 274 0.15 -2.78 20.50
C LYS A 274 1.14 -1.62 20.43
N MET A 275 2.23 -1.75 19.66
CA MET A 275 3.16 -0.65 19.37
C MET A 275 2.45 0.55 18.72
N TYR A 276 1.56 0.33 17.75
CA TYR A 276 0.81 1.42 17.10
C TYR A 276 -0.07 2.19 18.09
N LYS A 277 -0.54 1.56 19.16
CA LYS A 277 -1.38 2.19 20.20
C LYS A 277 -0.56 2.83 21.32
N GLU A 278 0.49 2.16 21.79
CA GLU A 278 1.20 2.51 23.02
C GLU A 278 2.53 3.23 22.76
N GLY A 279 3.05 3.19 21.53
CA GLY A 279 4.29 3.87 21.17
C GLY A 279 5.56 3.21 21.67
N ASP A 280 5.50 1.93 22.06
CA ASP A 280 6.68 1.11 22.34
C ASP A 280 7.32 0.64 21.04
N LEU A 281 8.34 1.39 20.61
CA LEU A 281 9.01 1.25 19.32
C LEU A 281 9.71 -0.09 19.11
N ASP A 282 9.98 -0.85 20.17
CA ASP A 282 10.73 -2.10 20.11
C ASP A 282 9.82 -3.33 20.11
N LEU A 283 8.53 -3.16 20.36
CA LEU A 283 7.62 -4.27 20.64
C LEU A 283 7.28 -5.11 19.42
N GLY A 284 7.05 -4.48 18.27
CA GLY A 284 6.56 -5.16 17.06
C GLY A 284 7.25 -4.70 15.78
N MET A 285 6.99 -5.41 14.68
CA MET A 285 7.48 -5.01 13.37
C MET A 285 6.64 -3.88 12.77
N VAL A 286 7.29 -2.91 12.14
CA VAL A 286 6.64 -1.88 11.33
C VAL A 286 6.99 -2.09 9.87
N SER A 287 6.00 -2.31 9.01
CA SER A 287 6.23 -2.30 7.56
C SER A 287 6.69 -0.90 7.13
N CYS A 288 7.91 -0.79 6.61
CA CYS A 288 8.54 0.51 6.35
C CYS A 288 9.44 0.41 5.12
N GLY A 289 9.21 1.26 4.12
CA GLY A 289 10.00 1.33 2.90
C GLY A 289 11.21 2.24 3.05
N GLN A 290 12.19 2.09 2.15
CA GLN A 290 13.43 2.87 2.18
C GLN A 290 13.20 4.37 1.96
N GLY A 291 12.06 4.74 1.37
CA GLY A 291 11.61 6.13 1.24
C GLY A 291 11.44 6.86 2.58
N VAL A 292 11.47 6.15 3.73
CA VAL A 292 11.46 6.75 5.07
C VAL A 292 12.57 7.78 5.26
N GLY A 293 13.74 7.58 4.65
CA GLY A 293 14.85 8.52 4.70
C GLY A 293 14.55 9.90 4.11
N LEU A 294 13.48 10.03 3.33
CA LEU A 294 13.01 11.29 2.73
C LEU A 294 11.83 11.92 3.48
N VAL A 295 11.30 11.23 4.49
CA VAL A 295 10.20 11.72 5.33
C VAL A 295 10.79 12.63 6.42
N LYS A 296 10.36 13.89 6.50
CA LYS A 296 10.99 14.90 7.39
C LYS A 296 10.04 15.70 8.27
N ASP A 297 8.74 15.42 8.19
CA ASP A 297 7.71 16.20 8.86
C ASP A 297 6.41 15.39 9.03
N ILE A 298 5.48 15.90 9.83
CA ILE A 298 4.17 15.28 10.12
C ILE A 298 3.06 16.30 9.79
N PRO A 299 2.81 16.57 8.50
CA PRO A 299 1.72 17.46 8.07
C PRO A 299 0.36 16.78 8.22
N THR A 300 -0.72 17.53 7.99
CA THR A 300 -2.01 16.91 7.63
C THR A 300 -1.88 16.16 6.29
N VAL A 301 -2.74 15.18 6.04
CA VAL A 301 -2.77 14.47 4.75
C VAL A 301 -3.03 15.46 3.61
N LYS A 302 -3.92 16.45 3.82
CA LYS A 302 -4.20 17.48 2.81
C LYS A 302 -2.97 18.31 2.46
N GLU A 303 -2.27 18.85 3.45
CA GLU A 303 -1.03 19.62 3.24
C GLU A 303 0.03 18.78 2.53
N LEU A 304 0.18 17.52 2.90
CA LEU A 304 1.12 16.59 2.28
C LEU A 304 0.82 16.39 0.79
N LEU A 305 -0.41 16.00 0.46
CA LEU A 305 -0.78 15.69 -0.93
C LEU A 305 -0.75 16.93 -1.82
N ASP A 306 -1.24 18.07 -1.34
CA ASP A 306 -1.17 19.34 -2.06
C ASP A 306 0.29 19.73 -2.34
N ARG A 307 1.19 19.57 -1.36
CA ARG A 307 2.62 19.83 -1.52
C ARG A 307 3.26 18.88 -2.54
N ILE A 308 3.01 17.57 -2.43
CA ILE A 308 3.54 16.57 -3.37
C ILE A 308 3.14 16.90 -4.80
N MET A 309 1.88 17.27 -5.03
CA MET A 309 1.40 17.59 -6.38
C MET A 309 2.02 18.88 -6.92
N LYS A 310 2.17 19.91 -6.07
CA LYS A 310 2.89 21.14 -6.44
C LYS A 310 4.35 20.84 -6.82
N GLU A 311 5.07 20.10 -5.98
CA GLU A 311 6.45 19.68 -6.25
C GLU A 311 6.55 18.86 -7.54
N THR A 312 5.58 17.98 -7.81
CA THR A 312 5.52 17.18 -9.04
C THR A 312 5.44 18.08 -10.27
N GLU A 313 4.54 19.06 -10.26
CA GLU A 313 4.36 20.01 -11.37
C GLU A 313 5.64 20.85 -11.59
N GLU A 314 6.27 21.31 -10.50
CA GLU A 314 7.54 22.05 -10.56
C GLU A 314 8.69 21.22 -11.16
N VAL A 315 8.79 19.93 -10.80
CA VAL A 315 9.82 19.03 -11.35
C VAL A 315 9.62 18.82 -12.85
N ILE A 316 8.38 18.55 -13.28
CA ILE A 316 8.05 18.37 -14.69
C ILE A 316 8.37 19.64 -15.49
N GLN A 317 8.02 20.81 -14.94
CA GLN A 317 8.30 22.09 -15.60
C GLN A 317 9.80 22.35 -15.76
N LYS A 318 10.60 22.12 -14.71
CA LYS A 318 12.06 22.26 -14.76
C LYS A 318 12.71 21.33 -15.79
N LEU A 319 12.20 20.12 -15.98
CA LEU A 319 12.71 19.18 -16.99
C LEU A 319 12.42 19.66 -18.42
N LYS A 320 11.24 20.25 -18.66
CA LYS A 320 10.88 20.85 -19.95
C LYS A 320 11.78 22.03 -20.29
N GLU A 321 12.05 22.90 -19.32
CA GLU A 321 12.92 24.08 -19.49
C GLU A 321 14.36 23.71 -19.84
N ARG A 322 14.89 22.60 -19.32
CA ARG A 322 16.24 22.11 -19.66
C ARG A 322 16.36 21.54 -21.07
N SER A 323 15.23 21.26 -21.72
CA SER A 323 15.18 20.68 -23.06
C SER A 323 15.04 21.76 -24.15
N GLN A 324 14.98 23.03 -23.77
CA GLN A 324 14.93 24.21 -24.64
C GLN A 324 16.29 24.89 -24.68
#